data_AF-A0A1F7WEX7-F1
#
_entry.id   AF-A0A1F7WEX7-F1
#
_cell.length_a   1.000
_cell.length_b   1.000
_cell.length_c   1.000
_cell.angle_alpha   90.00
_cell.angle_beta   90.00
_cell.angle_gamma   90.00
#
_symmetry.space_group_name_H-M   'P 1'
#
loop_
_entity.id
_entity.type
_entity.pdbx_description
1 polymer ?
#
loop_
_entity_poly.entity_id
_entity_poly.type
_entity_poly.pdbx_seq_one_letter_code
_entity_poly.pdbx_strand_id
1 'polypeptide(L)'
;MKNHIVMTKEVKEALAGGRPVVAFESTIVTYGLPYPQNLKTAGEVEAIARKNNVTPATISVIDGKIMVGADKKLLKFIADPENKSRIEKVSRHNFSNVLGSGKNGVTTVAATMMACDACGIKVFVTGGIGGVHRGGSESFDISADLKEFEKSKVAVISSGVKSILDIKLTLEYLETCGVPVIGYKFGEMPSFYSRRSGHKIFSRVDSIEKLAKIVDINFKFAKSGLLIANPIPAKDEINSNKISMLVDEIISQADEKDIEGPKYTPYILEKLHKISAGKTLKANIALIKSNADLGAKLAMELTRLGK
;
A
#
# COMPACT_ATOMS: atom_id res chain seq x y z
N MET A 1 20.97 -9.57 -8.24
CA MET A 1 19.54 -9.71 -7.88
C MET A 1 19.23 -11.00 -7.12
N LYS A 2 19.45 -12.20 -7.67
CA LYS A 2 19.09 -13.48 -7.01
C LYS A 2 19.68 -13.67 -5.59
N ASN A 3 20.87 -13.13 -5.31
CA ASN A 3 21.53 -13.27 -4.01
C ASN A 3 20.93 -12.38 -2.89
N HIS A 4 20.06 -11.41 -3.24
CA HIS A 4 19.47 -10.48 -2.26
C HIS A 4 17.97 -10.73 -2.04
N ILE A 5 17.34 -11.66 -2.75
CA ILE A 5 15.91 -11.96 -2.60
C ILE A 5 15.78 -13.35 -1.98
N VAL A 6 15.09 -13.43 -0.85
CA VAL A 6 14.78 -14.67 -0.15
C VAL A 6 13.26 -14.82 -0.09
N MET A 7 12.75 -15.83 -0.79
CA MET A 7 11.33 -16.16 -0.79
C MET A 7 11.05 -17.27 0.20
N THR A 8 9.88 -17.23 0.85
CA THR A 8 9.38 -18.41 1.56
C THR A 8 9.14 -19.56 0.57
N LYS A 9 9.13 -20.80 1.08
CA LYS A 9 8.83 -21.99 0.27
C LYS A 9 7.48 -21.84 -0.45
N GLU A 10 6.46 -21.38 0.27
CA GLU A 10 5.10 -21.17 -0.25
C GLU A 10 5.08 -20.23 -1.47
N VAL A 11 5.75 -19.09 -1.37
CA VAL A 11 5.84 -18.09 -2.46
C VAL A 11 6.64 -18.62 -3.63
N LYS A 12 7.80 -19.24 -3.38
CA LYS A 12 8.65 -19.79 -4.43
C LYS A 12 7.92 -20.86 -5.25
N GLU A 13 7.22 -21.77 -4.59
CA GLU A 13 6.42 -22.80 -5.24
C GLU A 13 5.20 -22.23 -5.98
N ALA A 14 4.61 -21.15 -5.46
CA ALA A 14 3.48 -20.49 -6.12
C ALA A 14 3.91 -19.87 -7.44
N LEU A 15 4.99 -19.08 -7.42
CA LEU A 15 5.53 -18.45 -8.62
C LEU A 15 6.02 -19.49 -9.64
N ALA A 16 6.74 -20.53 -9.19
CA ALA A 16 7.22 -21.58 -10.08
C ALA A 16 6.07 -22.38 -10.73
N GLY A 17 4.97 -22.58 -10.00
CA GLY A 17 3.79 -23.30 -10.49
C GLY A 17 2.76 -22.42 -11.22
N GLY A 18 3.07 -21.14 -11.48
CA GLY A 18 2.11 -20.20 -12.08
C GLY A 18 0.83 -20.02 -11.26
N ARG A 19 0.92 -20.16 -9.93
CA ARG A 19 -0.19 -19.94 -8.99
C ARG A 19 -0.23 -18.46 -8.57
N PRO A 20 -1.41 -17.93 -8.24
CA PRO A 20 -1.57 -16.51 -7.92
C PRO A 20 -0.87 -16.14 -6.62
N VAL A 21 -0.18 -15.00 -6.65
CA VAL A 21 0.48 -14.38 -5.48
C VAL A 21 -0.01 -12.95 -5.35
N VAL A 22 -0.30 -12.53 -4.11
CA VAL A 22 -0.60 -11.13 -3.76
C VAL A 22 0.40 -10.64 -2.72
N ALA A 23 1.02 -9.50 -2.98
CA ALA A 23 1.96 -8.89 -2.05
C ALA A 23 1.28 -7.98 -1.03
N PHE A 24 1.91 -7.82 0.12
CA PHE A 24 1.57 -6.84 1.16
C PHE A 24 2.83 -6.08 1.60
N GLU A 25 2.69 -4.79 1.88
CA GLU A 25 3.79 -3.98 2.44
C GLU A 25 3.95 -4.22 3.93
N SER A 26 5.14 -3.96 4.46
CA SER A 26 5.43 -4.09 5.89
C SER A 26 5.44 -2.77 6.65
N THR A 27 5.51 -1.61 5.98
CA THR A 27 5.48 -0.31 6.68
C THR A 27 4.18 -0.12 7.45
N ILE A 28 3.04 -0.58 6.91
CA ILE A 28 1.77 -0.55 7.64
C ILE A 28 1.81 -1.37 8.95
N VAL A 29 2.59 -2.45 8.99
CA VAL A 29 2.72 -3.31 10.18
C VAL A 29 3.51 -2.60 11.28
N THR A 30 4.60 -1.91 10.95
CA THR A 30 5.44 -1.26 11.97
C THR A 30 5.00 0.17 12.31
N TYR A 31 4.55 0.94 11.31
CA TYR A 31 4.28 2.37 11.44
C TYR A 31 2.83 2.77 11.17
N GLY A 32 2.00 1.88 10.62
CA GLY A 32 0.64 2.20 10.20
C GLY A 32 -0.46 1.82 11.19
N LEU A 33 -0.21 0.85 12.07
CA LEU A 33 -1.18 0.34 13.04
C LEU A 33 -0.50 0.14 14.41
N PRO A 34 -1.21 0.35 15.53
CA PRO A 34 -0.66 0.09 16.86
C PRO A 34 -0.57 -1.43 17.15
N TYR A 35 0.35 -1.80 18.03
CA TYR A 35 0.41 -3.16 18.57
C TYR A 35 -0.67 -3.40 19.62
N PRO A 36 -1.34 -4.58 19.66
CA PRO A 36 -1.14 -5.78 18.82
C PRO A 36 -2.00 -5.81 17.54
N GLN A 37 -2.75 -4.74 17.24
CA GLN A 37 -3.66 -4.71 16.09
C GLN A 37 -2.91 -4.82 14.75
N ASN A 38 -1.70 -4.30 14.67
CA ASN A 38 -0.82 -4.46 13.50
C ASN A 38 -0.55 -5.94 13.16
N LEU A 39 -0.07 -6.74 14.12
CA LEU A 39 0.22 -8.17 13.95
C LEU A 39 -1.05 -8.96 13.63
N LYS A 40 -2.13 -8.67 14.36
CA LYS A 40 -3.43 -9.31 14.12
C LYS A 40 -3.92 -9.03 12.69
N THR A 41 -3.88 -7.77 12.27
CA THR A 41 -4.35 -7.34 10.94
C THR A 41 -3.49 -7.95 9.83
N ALA A 42 -2.16 -7.98 10.00
CA ALA A 42 -1.25 -8.63 9.05
C ALA A 42 -1.62 -10.12 8.85
N GLY A 43 -1.85 -10.87 9.93
CA GLY A 43 -2.30 -12.26 9.83
C GLY A 43 -3.68 -12.41 9.20
N GLU A 44 -4.62 -11.50 9.49
CA GLU A 44 -5.97 -11.53 8.92
C GLU A 44 -6.00 -11.25 7.41
N VAL A 45 -5.20 -10.30 6.90
CA VAL A 45 -5.13 -10.02 5.46
C VAL A 45 -4.45 -11.15 4.69
N GLU A 46 -3.44 -11.78 5.28
CA GLU A 46 -2.86 -12.99 4.70
C GLU A 46 -3.85 -14.17 4.67
N ALA A 47 -4.69 -14.30 5.71
CA ALA A 47 -5.74 -15.32 5.75
C ALA A 47 -6.82 -15.08 4.68
N ILE A 48 -7.17 -13.82 4.40
CA ILE A 48 -8.10 -13.45 3.31
C ILE A 48 -7.55 -13.89 1.95
N ALA A 49 -6.26 -13.67 1.69
CA ALA A 49 -5.63 -14.15 0.46
C ALA A 49 -5.71 -15.68 0.35
N ARG A 50 -5.34 -16.39 1.43
CA ARG A 50 -5.40 -17.87 1.46
C ARG A 50 -6.81 -18.43 1.26
N LYS A 51 -7.83 -17.79 1.84
CA LYS A 51 -9.24 -18.16 1.64
C LYS A 51 -9.68 -18.06 0.17
N ASN A 52 -9.05 -17.16 -0.59
CA ASN A 52 -9.27 -16.99 -2.02
C ASN A 52 -8.32 -17.87 -2.88
N ASN A 53 -7.62 -18.84 -2.27
CA ASN A 53 -6.61 -19.68 -2.93
C ASN A 53 -5.43 -18.91 -3.54
N VAL A 54 -5.10 -17.76 -2.95
CA VAL A 54 -3.95 -16.92 -3.34
C VAL A 54 -2.87 -16.99 -2.28
N THR A 55 -1.62 -17.18 -2.71
CA THR A 55 -0.47 -17.16 -1.80
C THR A 55 -0.14 -15.71 -1.41
N PRO A 56 -0.14 -15.36 -0.11
CA PRO A 56 0.25 -14.02 0.34
C PRO A 56 1.77 -13.89 0.40
N ALA A 57 2.27 -12.69 0.11
CA ALA A 57 3.68 -12.35 0.17
C ALA A 57 3.89 -11.00 0.87
N THR A 58 3.97 -11.00 2.20
CA THR A 58 4.41 -9.80 2.95
C THR A 58 5.89 -9.53 2.66
N ILE A 59 6.23 -8.31 2.25
CA ILE A 59 7.60 -7.95 1.81
C ILE A 59 8.29 -7.08 2.84
N SER A 60 9.51 -7.45 3.25
CA SER A 60 10.37 -6.69 4.16
C SER A 60 11.85 -6.79 3.76
N VAL A 61 12.73 -6.12 4.51
CA VAL A 61 14.18 -6.27 4.40
C VAL A 61 14.71 -6.78 5.74
N ILE A 62 15.42 -7.91 5.75
CA ILE A 62 16.02 -8.49 6.95
C ILE A 62 17.48 -8.83 6.66
N ASP A 63 18.38 -8.32 7.51
CA ASP A 63 19.83 -8.48 7.37
C ASP A 63 20.33 -8.18 5.95
N GLY A 64 19.83 -7.10 5.36
CA GLY A 64 20.16 -6.68 3.99
C GLY A 64 19.58 -7.52 2.86
N LYS A 65 18.65 -8.43 3.16
CA LYS A 65 17.96 -9.28 2.17
C LYS A 65 16.49 -8.90 2.06
N ILE A 66 15.99 -8.83 0.84
CA ILE A 66 14.57 -8.66 0.53
C ILE A 66 13.88 -9.98 0.85
N MET A 67 13.05 -9.96 1.89
CA MET A 67 12.21 -11.08 2.27
C MET A 67 10.88 -10.99 1.52
N VAL A 68 10.49 -12.06 0.83
CA VAL A 68 9.24 -12.13 0.07
C VAL A 68 8.38 -13.27 0.63
N GLY A 69 7.33 -12.87 1.35
CA GLY A 69 6.59 -13.74 2.25
C GLY A 69 7.17 -13.68 3.67
N ALA A 70 6.31 -13.84 4.66
CA ALA A 70 6.68 -13.81 6.06
C ALA A 70 6.08 -14.99 6.80
N ASP A 71 6.85 -15.56 7.73
CA ASP A 71 6.32 -16.48 8.71
C ASP A 71 5.83 -15.72 9.96
N LYS A 72 5.27 -16.45 10.92
CA LYS A 72 4.79 -15.85 12.17
C LYS A 72 5.90 -15.14 12.97
N LYS A 73 7.15 -15.63 12.89
CA LYS A 73 8.28 -15.05 13.63
C LYS A 73 8.66 -13.69 13.03
N LEU A 74 8.77 -13.63 11.70
CA LEU A 74 9.08 -12.40 10.98
C LEU A 74 7.96 -11.36 11.16
N LEU A 75 6.69 -11.76 11.03
CA LEU A 75 5.57 -10.84 11.27
C LEU A 75 5.58 -10.29 12.70
N LYS A 76 5.86 -11.14 13.70
CA LYS A 76 5.98 -10.69 15.09
C LYS A 76 7.16 -9.72 15.25
N PHE A 77 8.32 -10.03 14.69
CA PHE A 77 9.52 -9.18 14.75
C PHE A 77 9.25 -7.78 14.20
N ILE A 78 8.62 -7.65 13.03
CA ILE A 78 8.35 -6.32 12.44
C ILE A 78 7.19 -5.57 13.13
N ALA A 79 6.26 -6.28 13.77
CA ALA A 79 5.10 -5.68 14.45
C ALA A 79 5.42 -5.21 15.88
N ASP A 80 6.39 -5.81 16.53
CA ASP A 80 6.69 -5.61 17.94
C ASP A 80 7.36 -4.23 18.17
N PRO A 81 6.76 -3.35 19.01
CA PRO A 81 7.29 -2.01 19.28
C PRO A 81 8.73 -1.99 19.79
N GLU A 82 9.18 -3.02 20.52
CA GLU A 82 10.55 -3.12 21.04
C GLU A 82 11.58 -3.23 19.92
N ASN A 83 11.14 -3.63 18.72
CA ASN A 83 11.98 -3.78 17.54
C ASN A 83 12.03 -2.50 16.69
N LYS A 84 11.19 -1.51 16.96
CA LYS A 84 10.99 -0.38 16.06
C LYS A 84 12.25 0.46 15.83
N SER A 85 13.11 0.59 16.85
CA SER A 85 14.38 1.33 16.75
C SER A 85 15.44 0.65 15.88
N ARG A 86 15.31 -0.67 15.66
CA ARG A 86 16.22 -1.46 14.81
C ARG A 86 15.69 -1.71 13.40
N ILE A 87 14.56 -1.09 13.04
CA ILE A 87 13.89 -1.27 11.76
C ILE A 87 13.84 0.08 11.03
N GLU A 88 14.40 0.12 9.82
CA GLU A 88 14.35 1.30 8.95
C GLU A 88 13.03 1.32 8.15
N LYS A 89 12.48 2.52 7.88
CA LYS A 89 11.42 2.70 6.89
C LYS A 89 12.05 2.80 5.50
N VAL A 90 11.85 1.78 4.67
CA VAL A 90 12.54 1.61 3.39
C VAL A 90 11.66 2.11 2.23
N SER A 91 12.18 3.06 1.48
CA SER A 91 11.62 3.57 0.22
C SER A 91 12.70 3.53 -0.86
N ARG A 92 12.38 3.98 -2.08
CA ARG A 92 13.28 3.87 -3.23
C ARG A 92 14.66 4.52 -2.98
N HIS A 93 14.69 5.69 -2.35
CA HIS A 93 15.92 6.48 -2.18
C HIS A 93 16.92 5.86 -1.20
N ASN A 94 16.46 5.16 -0.16
CA ASN A 94 17.33 4.54 0.84
C ASN A 94 17.45 3.01 0.69
N PHE A 95 16.77 2.41 -0.30
CA PHE A 95 16.71 0.96 -0.51
C PHE A 95 18.12 0.33 -0.59
N SER A 96 19.00 0.87 -1.43
CA SER A 96 20.36 0.34 -1.62
C SER A 96 21.20 0.44 -0.35
N ASN A 97 21.05 1.52 0.42
CA ASN A 97 21.79 1.72 1.65
C ASN A 97 21.38 0.69 2.72
N VAL A 98 20.08 0.46 2.91
CA VAL A 98 19.59 -0.53 3.88
C VAL A 98 20.05 -1.94 3.50
N LEU A 99 19.95 -2.31 2.21
CA LEU A 99 20.39 -3.62 1.72
C LEU A 99 21.91 -3.80 1.86
N GLY A 100 22.69 -2.84 1.36
CA GLY A 100 24.16 -2.90 1.34
C GLY A 100 24.78 -2.87 2.73
N SER A 101 24.11 -2.22 3.70
CA SER A 101 24.56 -2.16 5.09
C SER A 101 24.12 -3.35 5.95
N GLY A 102 23.41 -4.34 5.39
CA GLY A 102 22.92 -5.47 6.17
C GLY A 102 21.87 -5.10 7.21
N LYS A 103 21.14 -4.00 7.03
CA LYS A 103 20.14 -3.52 8.00
C LYS A 103 18.79 -4.22 7.85
N ASN A 104 17.98 -4.12 8.90
CA ASN A 104 16.57 -4.49 8.88
C ASN A 104 15.71 -3.31 8.48
N GLY A 105 14.61 -3.57 7.78
CA GLY A 105 13.69 -2.54 7.37
C GLY A 105 12.34 -3.08 6.91
N VAL A 106 11.36 -2.19 6.92
CA VAL A 106 10.03 -2.44 6.38
C VAL A 106 9.79 -1.60 5.14
N THR A 107 9.18 -2.21 4.13
CA THR A 107 9.03 -1.60 2.81
C THR A 107 7.79 -0.74 2.76
N THR A 108 7.94 0.47 2.23
CA THR A 108 6.85 1.34 1.78
C THR A 108 6.27 0.83 0.46
N VAL A 109 5.18 1.42 -0.02
CA VAL A 109 4.58 1.09 -1.33
C VAL A 109 5.63 1.09 -2.44
N ALA A 110 6.45 2.14 -2.57
CA ALA A 110 7.51 2.18 -3.58
C ALA A 110 8.48 0.98 -3.49
N ALA A 111 9.02 0.72 -2.30
CA ALA A 111 9.98 -0.38 -2.09
C ALA A 111 9.34 -1.77 -2.28
N THR A 112 8.06 -1.93 -1.89
CA THR A 112 7.30 -3.15 -2.10
C THR A 112 7.08 -3.40 -3.60
N MET A 113 6.72 -2.37 -4.37
CA MET A 113 6.55 -2.46 -5.83
C MET A 113 7.84 -2.87 -6.54
N MET A 114 8.99 -2.29 -6.14
CA MET A 114 10.31 -2.68 -6.67
C MET A 114 10.58 -4.18 -6.47
N ALA A 115 10.30 -4.68 -5.27
CA ALA A 115 10.48 -6.10 -4.95
C ALA A 115 9.49 -7.00 -5.70
N CYS A 116 8.23 -6.57 -5.82
CA CYS A 116 7.20 -7.28 -6.60
C CYS A 116 7.62 -7.45 -8.06
N ASP A 117 8.02 -6.36 -8.73
CA ASP A 117 8.43 -6.38 -10.14
C ASP A 117 9.65 -7.29 -10.35
N ALA A 118 10.65 -7.18 -9.45
CA ALA A 118 11.84 -8.04 -9.48
C ALA A 118 11.53 -9.54 -9.27
N CYS A 119 10.40 -9.87 -8.61
CA CYS A 119 9.98 -11.24 -8.33
C CYS A 119 8.89 -11.75 -9.28
N GLY A 120 8.36 -10.91 -10.17
CA GLY A 120 7.23 -11.26 -11.04
C GLY A 120 5.88 -11.32 -10.33
N ILE A 121 5.73 -10.68 -9.15
CA ILE A 121 4.44 -10.55 -8.46
C ILE A 121 3.69 -9.35 -9.06
N LYS A 122 2.52 -9.61 -9.64
CA LYS A 122 1.75 -8.62 -10.41
C LYS A 122 0.77 -7.79 -9.58
N VAL A 123 0.42 -8.25 -8.37
CA VAL A 123 -0.64 -7.64 -7.55
C VAL A 123 -0.12 -7.35 -6.15
N PHE A 124 -0.36 -6.11 -5.70
CA PHE A 124 0.06 -5.62 -4.39
C PHE A 124 -1.11 -4.90 -3.70
N VAL A 125 -1.33 -5.18 -2.43
CA VAL A 125 -2.37 -4.57 -1.59
C VAL A 125 -1.75 -3.71 -0.50
N THR A 126 -2.25 -2.48 -0.36
CA THR A 126 -2.00 -1.60 0.78
C THR A 126 -3.32 -1.01 1.29
N GLY A 127 -3.27 -0.30 2.41
CA GLY A 127 -4.39 0.55 2.83
C GLY A 127 -4.56 1.75 1.88
N GLY A 128 -3.46 2.48 1.62
CA GLY A 128 -3.48 3.77 0.94
C GLY A 128 -2.08 4.15 0.50
N ILE A 129 -1.93 4.60 -0.75
CA ILE A 129 -0.63 5.01 -1.27
C ILE A 129 -0.18 6.34 -0.65
N GLY A 130 1.12 6.63 -0.73
CA GLY A 130 1.62 8.00 -0.63
C GLY A 130 1.15 8.85 -1.82
N GLY A 131 1.46 10.14 -1.79
CA GLY A 131 1.03 11.08 -2.82
C GLY A 131 1.70 12.43 -2.66
N VAL A 132 1.11 13.45 -3.26
CA VAL A 132 1.50 14.85 -3.05
C VAL A 132 0.96 15.27 -1.69
N HIS A 133 1.83 15.80 -0.83
CA HIS A 133 1.41 16.33 0.46
C HIS A 133 0.65 17.66 0.27
N ARG A 134 -0.17 18.04 1.25
CA ARG A 134 -0.80 19.37 1.26
C ARG A 134 0.29 20.44 1.30
N GLY A 135 0.20 21.46 0.45
CA GLY A 135 1.29 22.43 0.23
C GLY A 135 2.44 21.91 -0.66
N GLY A 136 2.32 20.70 -1.21
CA GLY A 136 3.36 20.06 -2.02
C GLY A 136 3.72 20.78 -3.33
N SER A 137 2.88 21.70 -3.80
CA SER A 137 3.22 22.58 -4.94
C SER A 137 4.33 23.59 -4.63
N GLU A 138 4.57 23.88 -3.35
CA GLU A 138 5.61 24.80 -2.90
C GLU A 138 6.77 24.06 -2.23
N SER A 139 6.45 23.07 -1.38
CA SER A 139 7.47 22.32 -0.63
C SER A 139 8.12 21.19 -1.43
N PHE A 140 7.48 20.74 -2.52
CA PHE A 140 7.88 19.57 -3.29
C PHE A 140 7.92 18.27 -2.46
N ASP A 141 7.20 18.22 -1.32
CA ASP A 141 7.00 16.99 -0.54
C ASP A 141 6.04 16.04 -1.29
N ILE A 142 6.64 15.23 -2.17
CA ILE A 142 5.95 14.32 -3.06
C ILE A 142 6.49 12.91 -2.84
N SER A 143 5.58 11.98 -2.54
CA SER A 143 5.96 10.60 -2.28
C SER A 143 6.60 9.92 -3.49
N ALA A 144 7.71 9.22 -3.24
CA ALA A 144 8.36 8.35 -4.22
C ALA A 144 7.45 7.23 -4.75
N ASP A 145 6.33 6.93 -4.07
CA ASP A 145 5.32 5.98 -4.53
C ASP A 145 4.81 6.34 -5.93
N LEU A 146 4.58 7.63 -6.21
CA LEU A 146 4.01 8.07 -7.49
C LEU A 146 4.94 7.78 -8.67
N LYS A 147 6.24 8.07 -8.50
CA LYS A 147 7.26 7.80 -9.51
C LYS A 147 7.54 6.31 -9.68
N GLU A 148 7.25 5.48 -8.68
CA GLU A 148 7.46 4.03 -8.76
C GLU A 148 6.50 3.37 -9.77
N PHE A 149 5.28 3.89 -9.91
CA PHE A 149 4.32 3.39 -10.89
C PHE A 149 4.83 3.49 -12.33
N GLU A 150 5.72 4.42 -12.66
CA GLU A 150 6.33 4.50 -14.00
C GLU A 150 7.28 3.33 -14.30
N LYS A 151 7.77 2.65 -13.26
CA LYS A 151 8.91 1.72 -13.35
C LYS A 151 8.54 0.28 -13.06
N SER A 152 7.56 0.06 -12.17
CA SER A 152 7.20 -1.27 -11.67
C SER A 152 5.85 -1.71 -12.22
N LYS A 153 5.79 -2.85 -12.91
CA LYS A 153 4.55 -3.40 -13.50
C LYS A 153 3.72 -4.14 -12.45
N VAL A 154 3.16 -3.36 -11.54
CA VAL A 154 2.39 -3.84 -10.39
C VAL A 154 1.05 -3.13 -10.32
N ALA A 155 -0.03 -3.91 -10.15
CA ALA A 155 -1.35 -3.39 -9.88
C ALA A 155 -1.50 -3.21 -8.37
N VAL A 156 -1.59 -1.96 -7.94
CA VAL A 156 -1.66 -1.59 -6.52
C VAL A 156 -3.11 -1.33 -6.15
N ILE A 157 -3.66 -2.16 -5.26
CA ILE A 157 -5.00 -1.96 -4.70
C ILE A 157 -4.86 -1.13 -3.43
N SER A 158 -5.58 -0.02 -3.39
CA SER A 158 -5.66 0.82 -2.20
C SER A 158 -7.02 1.49 -2.08
N SER A 159 -7.30 2.02 -0.89
CA SER A 159 -8.42 2.95 -0.67
C SER A 159 -8.01 4.37 -0.99
N GLY A 160 -7.36 4.53 -2.14
CA GLY A 160 -6.86 5.80 -2.67
C GLY A 160 -5.54 6.20 -2.03
N VAL A 161 -5.38 7.50 -1.81
CA VAL A 161 -4.22 8.09 -1.11
C VAL A 161 -4.55 8.26 0.37
N LYS A 162 -3.54 8.23 1.24
CA LYS A 162 -3.74 8.50 2.69
C LYS A 162 -4.45 9.85 2.89
N SER A 163 -5.33 9.94 3.90
CA SER A 163 -6.22 11.10 4.13
C SER A 163 -5.51 12.43 4.44
N ILE A 164 -4.20 12.39 4.66
CA ILE A 164 -3.36 13.56 4.98
C ILE A 164 -2.81 14.26 3.73
N LEU A 165 -3.10 13.71 2.55
CA LEU A 165 -2.50 14.11 1.28
C LEU A 165 -3.45 14.98 0.46
N ASP A 166 -2.90 15.65 -0.55
CA ASP A 166 -3.67 16.37 -1.56
C ASP A 166 -4.09 15.42 -2.68
N ILE A 167 -5.38 15.10 -2.72
CA ILE A 167 -5.94 14.15 -3.69
C ILE A 167 -5.90 14.73 -5.11
N LYS A 168 -6.17 16.04 -5.25
CA LYS A 168 -6.20 16.70 -6.56
C LYS A 168 -4.80 16.68 -7.16
N LEU A 169 -3.81 17.20 -6.44
CA LEU A 169 -2.43 17.23 -6.93
C LEU A 169 -1.88 15.82 -7.16
N THR A 170 -2.27 14.83 -6.35
CA THR A 170 -1.86 13.45 -6.59
C THR A 170 -2.43 12.88 -7.88
N LEU A 171 -3.71 13.16 -8.20
CA LEU A 171 -4.32 12.74 -9.46
C LEU A 171 -3.63 13.40 -10.67
N GLU A 172 -3.37 14.70 -10.63
CA GLU A 172 -2.65 15.43 -11.68
C GLU A 172 -1.23 14.89 -11.88
N TYR A 173 -0.54 14.55 -10.78
CA TYR A 173 0.79 13.95 -10.85
C TYR A 173 0.75 12.56 -11.48
N LEU A 174 -0.20 11.70 -11.07
CA LEU A 174 -0.37 10.37 -11.66
C LEU A 174 -0.71 10.44 -13.16
N GLU A 175 -1.55 11.40 -13.55
CA GLU A 175 -1.84 11.68 -14.96
C GLU A 175 -0.58 12.09 -15.73
N THR A 176 0.20 13.02 -15.19
CA THR A 176 1.49 13.46 -15.77
C THR A 176 2.47 12.29 -15.94
N CYS A 177 2.48 11.36 -14.99
CA CYS A 177 3.29 10.14 -15.03
C CYS A 177 2.74 9.05 -15.97
N GLY A 178 1.58 9.24 -16.59
CA GLY A 178 0.92 8.25 -17.43
C GLY A 178 0.44 7.01 -16.64
N VAL A 179 0.16 7.17 -15.35
CA VAL A 179 -0.24 6.08 -14.46
C VAL A 179 -1.77 5.95 -14.46
N PRO A 180 -2.34 4.82 -14.93
CA PRO A 180 -3.77 4.63 -14.90
C PRO A 180 -4.30 4.54 -13.46
N VAL A 181 -5.33 5.33 -13.18
CA VAL A 181 -6.14 5.22 -11.97
C VAL A 181 -7.49 4.63 -12.34
N ILE A 182 -7.84 3.49 -11.75
CA ILE A 182 -9.07 2.75 -12.03
C ILE A 182 -9.89 2.64 -10.75
N GLY A 183 -11.10 3.20 -10.77
CA GLY A 183 -12.07 3.02 -9.70
C GLY A 183 -12.81 1.69 -9.84
N TYR A 184 -12.68 0.81 -8.84
CA TYR A 184 -13.42 -0.46 -8.83
C TYR A 184 -14.82 -0.25 -8.24
N LYS A 185 -15.85 -0.41 -9.07
CA LYS A 185 -17.26 -0.17 -8.72
C LYS A 185 -17.57 1.23 -8.18
N PHE A 186 -16.67 2.18 -8.41
CA PHE A 186 -16.77 3.55 -7.90
C PHE A 186 -16.12 4.51 -8.90
N GLY A 187 -16.69 5.71 -9.08
CA GLY A 187 -16.25 6.71 -10.06
C GLY A 187 -15.50 7.91 -9.46
N GLU A 188 -15.10 7.81 -8.21
CA GLU A 188 -14.36 8.85 -7.49
C GLU A 188 -13.15 8.23 -6.79
N MET A 189 -12.10 9.02 -6.58
CA MET A 189 -10.98 8.63 -5.74
C MET A 189 -11.46 8.57 -4.28
N PRO A 190 -11.38 7.42 -3.59
CA PRO A 190 -11.65 7.36 -2.17
C PRO A 190 -10.59 8.13 -1.39
N SER A 191 -11.00 8.80 -0.32
CA SER A 191 -10.11 9.56 0.58
C SER A 191 -9.72 8.72 1.79
N PHE A 192 -9.26 7.49 1.57
CA PHE A 192 -8.88 6.52 2.60
C PHE A 192 -10.04 6.09 3.51
N TYR A 193 -10.39 6.91 4.50
CA TYR A 193 -11.46 6.63 5.46
C TYR A 193 -12.87 6.90 4.93
N SER A 194 -12.99 7.59 3.80
CA SER A 194 -14.28 7.95 3.20
C SER A 194 -14.34 7.46 1.77
N ARG A 195 -15.54 7.04 1.36
CA ARG A 195 -15.74 6.55 -0.01
C ARG A 195 -15.64 7.67 -1.04
N ARG A 196 -16.09 8.87 -0.68
CA ARG A 196 -16.17 10.04 -1.54
C ARG A 196 -15.16 11.10 -1.11
N SER A 197 -14.39 11.58 -2.07
CA SER A 197 -13.50 12.73 -1.91
C SER A 197 -13.97 13.97 -2.67
N GLY A 198 -14.91 13.81 -3.61
CA GLY A 198 -15.26 14.87 -4.57
C GLY A 198 -14.37 14.91 -5.81
N HIS A 199 -13.31 14.09 -5.87
CA HIS A 199 -12.42 13.99 -7.03
C HIS A 199 -12.79 12.80 -7.91
N LYS A 200 -13.20 13.06 -9.15
CA LYS A 200 -13.63 12.02 -10.10
C LYS A 200 -12.44 11.21 -10.61
N ILE A 201 -12.67 9.92 -10.82
CA ILE A 201 -11.79 9.05 -11.62
C ILE A 201 -12.53 8.73 -12.92
N PHE A 202 -11.91 9.05 -14.06
CA PHE A 202 -12.55 8.87 -15.36
C PHE A 202 -12.67 7.40 -15.80
N SER A 203 -11.83 6.50 -15.27
CA SER A 203 -11.88 5.06 -15.54
C SER A 203 -12.55 4.30 -14.40
N ARG A 204 -13.80 3.88 -14.60
CA ARG A 204 -14.53 3.00 -13.69
C ARG A 204 -14.70 1.61 -14.29
N VAL A 205 -14.49 0.58 -13.46
CA VAL A 205 -14.68 -0.82 -13.84
C VAL A 205 -15.52 -1.55 -12.79
N ASP A 206 -16.57 -2.25 -13.23
CA ASP A 206 -17.53 -2.91 -12.33
C ASP A 206 -17.35 -4.43 -12.22
N SER A 207 -16.49 -5.05 -13.04
CA SER A 207 -16.24 -6.50 -13.02
C SER A 207 -14.76 -6.84 -12.85
N ILE A 208 -14.46 -7.95 -12.16
CA ILE A 208 -13.08 -8.36 -11.88
C ILE A 208 -12.38 -8.87 -13.15
N GLU A 209 -13.13 -9.49 -14.06
CA GLU A 209 -12.65 -10.03 -15.34
C GLU A 209 -12.22 -8.89 -16.26
N LYS A 210 -13.00 -7.81 -16.32
CA LYS A 210 -12.64 -6.63 -17.10
C LYS A 210 -11.44 -5.91 -16.48
N LEU A 211 -11.38 -5.83 -15.15
CA LEU A 211 -10.25 -5.25 -14.44
C LEU A 211 -8.95 -6.00 -14.74
N ALA A 212 -8.98 -7.33 -14.67
CA ALA A 212 -7.83 -8.18 -14.96
C ALA A 212 -7.36 -8.03 -16.42
N LYS A 213 -8.28 -7.94 -17.39
CA LYS A 213 -7.94 -7.68 -18.80
C LYS A 213 -7.25 -6.32 -18.99
N ILE A 214 -7.74 -5.27 -18.32
CA ILE A 214 -7.12 -3.94 -18.39
C ILE A 214 -5.70 -3.98 -17.81
N VAL A 215 -5.53 -4.62 -16.65
CA VAL A 215 -4.21 -4.76 -16.00
C VAL A 215 -3.24 -5.53 -16.90
N ASP A 216 -3.67 -6.65 -17.49
CA ASP A 216 -2.86 -7.45 -18.40
C ASP A 216 -2.42 -6.66 -19.65
N ILE A 217 -3.35 -5.94 -20.29
CA ILE A 217 -3.05 -5.07 -21.44
C ILE A 217 -2.09 -3.95 -21.04
N ASN A 218 -2.30 -3.31 -19.88
CA ASN A 218 -1.39 -2.27 -19.40
C ASN A 218 0.05 -2.79 -19.24
N PHE A 219 0.22 -3.96 -18.63
CA PHE A 219 1.56 -4.55 -18.47
C PHE A 219 2.23 -4.95 -19.78
N LYS A 220 1.45 -5.28 -20.82
CA LYS A 220 1.96 -5.61 -22.16
C LYS A 220 2.36 -4.38 -22.96
N PHE A 221 1.56 -3.32 -22.94
CA PHE A 221 1.71 -2.15 -23.82
C PHE A 221 2.27 -0.92 -23.10
N ALA A 222 1.60 -0.45 -22.05
CA ALA A 222 2.01 0.75 -21.30
C ALA A 222 3.24 0.50 -20.41
N LYS A 223 3.43 -0.75 -19.96
CA LYS A 223 4.56 -1.21 -19.15
C LYS A 223 4.77 -0.44 -17.84
N SER A 224 3.69 0.10 -17.29
CA SER A 224 3.63 0.80 -16.00
C SER A 224 2.85 -0.01 -14.96
N GLY A 225 2.86 0.46 -13.72
CA GLY A 225 1.92 0.05 -12.68
C GLY A 225 0.55 0.70 -12.87
N LEU A 226 -0.44 0.25 -12.09
CA LEU A 226 -1.77 0.84 -12.06
C LEU A 226 -2.23 1.03 -10.62
N LEU A 227 -2.95 2.11 -10.36
CA LEU A 227 -3.66 2.30 -9.10
C LEU A 227 -5.11 1.82 -9.25
N ILE A 228 -5.48 0.80 -8.48
CA ILE A 228 -6.85 0.31 -8.35
C ILE A 228 -7.46 0.90 -7.09
N ALA A 229 -8.27 1.94 -7.27
CA ALA A 229 -8.97 2.64 -6.21
C ALA A 229 -10.20 1.83 -5.76
N ASN A 230 -10.14 1.27 -4.55
CA ASN A 230 -11.20 0.50 -3.92
C ASN A 230 -11.72 1.23 -2.67
N PRO A 231 -12.95 1.76 -2.67
CA PRO A 231 -13.47 2.50 -1.52
C PRO A 231 -13.63 1.59 -0.31
N ILE A 232 -13.44 2.17 0.88
CA ILE A 232 -13.79 1.52 2.16
C ILE A 232 -15.24 1.00 2.13
N PRO A 233 -15.57 -0.12 2.80
CA PRO A 233 -16.96 -0.56 2.91
C PRO A 233 -17.86 0.52 3.52
N ALA A 234 -19.09 0.69 3.00
CA ALA A 234 -20.03 1.74 3.42
C ALA A 234 -20.24 1.79 4.95
N LYS A 235 -20.41 0.62 5.57
CA LYS A 235 -20.67 0.51 7.01
C LYS A 235 -19.50 0.97 7.89
N ASP A 236 -18.30 1.03 7.33
CA ASP A 236 -17.06 1.33 8.03
C ASP A 236 -16.53 2.73 7.69
N GLU A 237 -17.21 3.48 6.81
CA GLU A 237 -16.76 4.79 6.36
C GLU A 237 -16.90 5.88 7.44
N ILE A 238 -15.99 6.84 7.40
CA ILE A 238 -16.04 8.06 8.20
C ILE A 238 -16.34 9.21 7.26
N ASN A 239 -17.20 10.14 7.68
CA ASN A 239 -17.50 11.33 6.90
C ASN A 239 -16.22 12.13 6.56
N SER A 240 -16.04 12.48 5.29
CA SER A 240 -14.83 13.12 4.76
C SER A 240 -14.56 14.48 5.38
N ASN A 241 -15.59 15.31 5.59
CA ASN A 241 -15.45 16.63 6.21
C ASN A 241 -14.95 16.50 7.66
N LYS A 242 -15.48 15.53 8.41
CA LYS A 242 -15.01 15.25 9.78
C LYS A 242 -13.53 14.85 9.82
N ILE A 243 -13.09 14.03 8.87
CA ILE A 243 -11.67 13.65 8.77
C ILE A 243 -10.82 14.85 8.36
N SER A 244 -11.24 15.65 7.38
CA SER A 244 -10.46 16.80 6.93
C SER A 244 -10.23 17.78 8.06
N MET A 245 -11.28 18.16 8.80
CA MET A 245 -11.15 19.08 9.94
C MET A 245 -10.15 18.57 10.99
N LEU A 246 -10.19 17.26 11.31
CA LEU A 246 -9.25 16.66 12.25
C LEU A 246 -7.82 16.65 11.70
N VAL A 247 -7.65 16.41 10.41
CA VAL A 247 -6.34 16.44 9.75
C VAL A 247 -5.79 17.87 9.73
N ASP A 248 -6.62 18.87 9.42
CA ASP A 248 -6.24 20.29 9.42
C ASP A 248 -5.74 20.73 10.81
N GLU A 249 -6.47 20.34 11.87
CA GLU A 249 -6.08 20.60 13.26
C GLU A 249 -4.73 19.94 13.61
N ILE A 250 -4.52 18.68 13.22
CA ILE A 250 -3.28 17.96 13.52
C ILE A 250 -2.09 18.52 12.72
N ILE A 251 -2.30 18.93 11.47
CA ILE A 251 -1.26 19.55 10.63
C ILE A 251 -0.78 20.84 11.28
N SER A 252 -1.69 21.72 11.70
CA SER A 252 -1.33 22.95 12.42
C SER A 252 -0.46 22.66 13.66
N GLN A 253 -0.77 21.61 14.42
CA GLN A 253 0.03 21.19 15.58
C GLN A 253 1.37 20.52 15.23
N ALA A 254 1.51 19.99 14.02
CA ALA A 254 2.76 19.40 13.53
C ALA A 254 3.73 20.50 13.11
N ASP A 255 3.20 21.53 12.45
CA ASP A 255 3.96 22.69 11.99
C ASP A 255 4.51 23.49 13.18
N GLU A 256 3.73 23.67 14.26
CA GLU A 256 4.20 24.25 15.53
C GLU A 256 5.36 23.48 16.21
N LYS A 257 5.61 22.23 15.78
CA LYS A 257 6.62 21.33 16.36
C LYS A 257 7.73 20.97 15.39
N ASP A 258 7.80 21.63 14.23
CA ASP A 258 8.79 21.39 13.19
C ASP A 258 8.93 19.89 12.82
N ILE A 259 7.79 19.17 12.78
CA ILE A 259 7.79 17.76 12.38
C ILE A 259 7.85 17.70 10.85
N GLU A 260 8.93 17.13 10.30
CA GLU A 260 9.13 17.09 8.85
C GLU A 260 9.53 15.69 8.32
N GLY A 261 9.48 15.57 6.99
CA GLY A 261 10.00 14.44 6.22
C GLY A 261 9.42 13.08 6.64
N PRO A 262 10.25 12.04 6.82
CA PRO A 262 9.76 10.66 7.03
C PRO A 262 8.99 10.47 8.35
N LYS A 263 9.10 11.42 9.30
CA LYS A 263 8.39 11.41 10.59
C LYS A 263 6.98 12.00 10.51
N TYR A 264 6.69 12.79 9.47
CA TYR A 264 5.42 13.51 9.32
C TYR A 264 4.20 12.58 9.27
N THR A 265 4.15 11.65 8.32
CA THR A 265 3.00 10.73 8.17
C THR A 265 2.75 9.87 9.42
N PRO A 266 3.77 9.20 10.03
CA PRO A 266 3.54 8.46 11.26
C PRO A 266 2.99 9.30 12.42
N TYR A 267 3.48 10.54 12.59
CA TYR A 267 3.01 11.45 13.62
C TYR A 267 1.52 11.78 13.46
N ILE A 268 1.10 12.16 12.24
CA ILE A 268 -0.30 12.53 11.98
C ILE A 268 -1.23 11.33 12.19
N LEU A 269 -0.86 10.15 11.69
CA LEU A 269 -1.68 8.95 11.85
C LEU A 269 -1.84 8.54 13.32
N GLU A 270 -0.77 8.60 14.11
CA GLU A 270 -0.82 8.30 15.54
C GLU A 270 -1.76 9.26 16.28
N LYS A 271 -1.64 10.56 16.00
CA LYS A 271 -2.53 11.60 16.56
C LYS A 271 -3.97 11.40 16.15
N LEU A 272 -4.22 11.13 14.87
CA LEU A 272 -5.57 10.90 14.35
C LEU A 272 -6.22 9.66 14.99
N HIS A 273 -5.46 8.58 15.21
CA HIS A 273 -5.95 7.40 15.91
C HIS A 273 -6.33 7.68 17.37
N LYS A 274 -5.55 8.51 18.07
CA LYS A 274 -5.84 8.93 19.45
C LYS A 274 -7.09 9.81 19.53
N ILE A 275 -7.18 10.86 18.69
CA ILE A 275 -8.27 11.84 18.73
C ILE A 275 -9.60 11.22 18.28
N SER A 276 -9.58 10.31 17.30
CA SER A 276 -10.80 9.68 16.78
C SER A 276 -11.38 8.57 17.67
N ALA A 277 -10.87 8.37 18.89
CA ALA A 277 -11.29 7.33 19.83
C ALA A 277 -11.37 5.92 19.19
N GLY A 278 -10.38 5.60 18.34
CA GLY A 278 -10.27 4.31 17.66
C GLY A 278 -11.16 4.11 16.42
N LYS A 279 -11.99 5.09 16.02
CA LYS A 279 -12.82 4.98 14.80
C LYS A 279 -11.97 4.84 13.53
N THR A 280 -10.92 5.66 13.40
CA THR A 280 -10.01 5.59 12.25
C THR A 280 -9.21 4.29 12.22
N LEU A 281 -8.87 3.73 13.38
CA LEU A 281 -8.22 2.41 13.46
C LEU A 281 -9.14 1.31 12.92
N LYS A 282 -10.41 1.28 13.35
CA LYS A 282 -11.40 0.32 12.83
C LYS A 282 -11.60 0.47 11.31
N ALA A 283 -11.72 1.70 10.83
CA ALA A 283 -11.84 2.00 9.41
C ALA A 283 -10.59 1.57 8.61
N ASN A 284 -9.38 1.82 9.12
CA ASN A 284 -8.11 1.39 8.50
C ASN A 284 -8.03 -0.14 8.37
N ILE A 285 -8.43 -0.86 9.41
CA ILE A 285 -8.49 -2.34 9.38
C ILE A 285 -9.55 -2.83 8.38
N ALA A 286 -10.72 -2.19 8.33
CA ALA A 286 -11.80 -2.58 7.41
C ALA A 286 -11.39 -2.36 5.94
N LEU A 287 -10.79 -1.21 5.62
CA LEU A 287 -10.37 -0.89 4.26
C LEU A 287 -9.26 -1.81 3.77
N ILE A 288 -8.24 -2.12 4.60
CA ILE A 288 -7.16 -3.02 4.15
C ILE A 288 -7.65 -4.45 3.95
N LYS A 289 -8.58 -4.94 4.77
CA LYS A 289 -9.23 -6.24 4.55
C LYS A 289 -10.04 -6.26 3.26
N SER A 290 -10.76 -5.19 2.96
CA SER A 290 -11.49 -5.08 1.68
C SER A 290 -10.54 -5.04 0.49
N ASN A 291 -9.40 -4.35 0.60
CA ASN A 291 -8.39 -4.29 -0.44
C ASN A 291 -7.72 -5.66 -0.63
N ALA A 292 -7.47 -6.41 0.45
CA ALA A 292 -6.92 -7.76 0.41
C ALA A 292 -7.83 -8.74 -0.34
N ASP A 293 -9.14 -8.66 -0.10
CA ASP A 293 -10.13 -9.47 -0.81
C ASP A 293 -10.17 -9.15 -2.31
N LEU A 294 -10.18 -7.87 -2.68
CA LEU A 294 -10.13 -7.46 -4.09
C LEU A 294 -8.81 -7.87 -4.76
N GLY A 295 -7.67 -7.64 -4.09
CA GLY A 295 -6.36 -8.00 -4.60
C GLY A 295 -6.22 -9.50 -4.84
N ALA A 296 -6.73 -10.33 -3.93
CA ALA A 296 -6.75 -11.77 -4.12
C ALA A 296 -7.61 -12.19 -5.33
N LYS A 297 -8.80 -11.62 -5.49
CA LYS A 297 -9.67 -11.88 -6.65
C LYS A 297 -9.00 -11.45 -7.96
N LEU A 298 -8.32 -10.31 -7.97
CA LEU A 298 -7.58 -9.84 -9.15
C LEU A 298 -6.40 -10.77 -9.49
N ALA A 299 -5.64 -11.21 -8.49
CA ALA A 299 -4.51 -12.13 -8.70
C ALA A 299 -4.97 -13.48 -9.29
N MET A 300 -6.08 -14.02 -8.77
CA MET A 300 -6.73 -15.21 -9.33
C MET A 300 -7.09 -15.01 -10.80
N GLU A 301 -7.77 -13.91 -11.13
CA GLU A 301 -8.26 -13.67 -12.49
C GLU A 301 -7.13 -13.42 -13.48
N LEU A 302 -6.08 -12.67 -13.10
CA LEU A 302 -4.88 -12.50 -13.92
C LEU A 302 -4.17 -13.83 -14.20
N THR A 303 -4.21 -14.77 -13.25
CA THR A 303 -3.64 -16.11 -13.44
C THR A 303 -4.48 -16.94 -14.40
N ARG A 304 -5.81 -16.76 -14.43
CA ARG A 304 -6.70 -17.42 -15.39
C ARG A 304 -6.51 -16.90 -16.82
N LEU A 305 -6.26 -15.59 -16.99
CA LEU A 305 -6.00 -14.98 -18.30
C LEU A 305 -4.64 -15.35 -18.91
N GLY A 306 -3.66 -15.68 -18.07
CA GLY A 306 -2.32 -16.08 -18.49
C GLY A 306 -2.17 -17.57 -18.79
N LYS A 307 -3.21 -18.37 -18.53
CA LYS A 307 -3.33 -19.77 -18.96
C LYS A 307 -4.04 -19.82 -20.31
#